data_AF-A0A3B0V432-F1
#
_entry.id   AF-A0A3B0V432-F1
#
_cell.length_a   1.000
_cell.length_b   1.000
_cell.length_c   1.000
_cell.angle_alpha   90.00
_cell.angle_beta   90.00
_cell.angle_gamma   90.00
#
_symmetry.space_group_name_H-M   'P 1'
#
loop_
_entity.id
_entity.type
_entity.pdbx_description
1 polymer ?
#
loop_
_entity_poly.entity_id
_entity_poly.type
_entity_poly.pdbx_seq_one_letter_code
_entity_poly.pdbx_strand_id
1 'polypeptide(L)'
;MFEKHMRSYAETSGAITEYEKTGIVPESYSLYEEYYYNKLFGLSNARTQAALTALFKGQWGTGSRNLMPGTLPVMVFGWNNVVSSFEPIGVFGFTSMYNKKIYRKRLFTYWSTGFAVISLSGPLAFANDKMSSGIGG
;
A
#
# COMPACT_ATOMS: atom_id res chain seq x y z
N MET A 1 8.81 -5.01 -9.86
CA MET A 1 8.20 -5.40 -11.16
C MET A 1 6.73 -5.01 -11.18
N PHE A 2 5.93 -5.46 -10.20
CA PHE A 2 4.54 -5.08 -9.99
C PHE A 2 4.27 -3.56 -10.03
N GLU A 3 4.90 -2.79 -9.13
CA GLU A 3 4.73 -1.33 -9.02
C GLU A 3 4.88 -0.61 -10.38
N LYS A 4 5.98 -0.88 -11.09
CA LYS A 4 6.30 -0.23 -12.37
C LYS A 4 5.23 -0.56 -13.43
N HIS A 5 4.77 -1.81 -13.46
CA HIS A 5 3.76 -2.27 -14.41
C HIS A 5 2.40 -1.62 -14.13
N MET A 6 1.97 -1.63 -12.86
CA MET A 6 0.69 -1.06 -12.45
C MET A 6 0.63 0.47 -12.63
N ARG A 7 1.75 1.17 -12.40
CA ARG A 7 1.84 2.60 -12.70
C ARG A 7 1.69 2.86 -14.20
N SER A 8 2.41 2.09 -15.02
CA SER A 8 2.32 2.21 -16.49
C SER A 8 0.92 1.92 -16.99
N TYR A 9 0.25 0.89 -16.46
CA TYR A 9 -1.12 0.58 -16.82
C TYR A 9 -2.10 1.68 -16.40
N ALA A 10 -1.92 2.29 -15.22
CA ALA A 10 -2.77 3.39 -14.77
C ALA A 10 -2.66 4.64 -15.66
N GLU A 11 -1.46 4.91 -16.17
CA GLU A 11 -1.17 6.02 -17.08
C GLU A 11 -1.77 5.79 -18.48
N THR A 12 -1.76 4.55 -19.00
CA THR A 12 -2.23 4.25 -20.36
C THR A 12 -3.72 3.90 -20.44
N SER A 13 -4.31 3.33 -19.39
CA SER A 13 -5.73 2.95 -19.34
C SER A 13 -6.69 4.12 -19.12
N GLY A 14 -6.18 5.29 -18.73
CA GLY A 14 -7.00 6.43 -18.29
C GLY A 14 -7.46 6.33 -16.83
N ALA A 15 -7.05 5.30 -16.09
CA ALA A 15 -7.54 5.07 -14.73
C ALA A 15 -7.26 6.23 -13.75
N ILE A 16 -6.12 6.89 -13.91
CA ILE A 16 -5.80 8.10 -13.13
C ILE A 16 -6.82 9.21 -13.41
N THR A 17 -7.13 9.43 -14.69
CA THR A 17 -8.03 10.52 -15.12
C THR A 17 -9.45 10.28 -14.63
N GLU A 18 -9.95 9.05 -14.77
CA GLU A 18 -11.27 8.68 -14.28
C GLU A 18 -11.35 8.82 -12.77
N TYR A 19 -10.35 8.32 -12.05
CA TYR A 19 -10.27 8.47 -10.60
C TYR A 19 -10.24 9.95 -10.17
N GLU A 20 -9.48 10.80 -10.84
CA GLU A 20 -9.43 12.25 -10.53
C GLU A 20 -10.78 12.93 -10.78
N LYS A 21 -11.59 12.41 -11.69
CA LYS A 21 -12.94 12.92 -12.00
C LYS A 21 -14.02 12.41 -11.04
N THR A 22 -13.98 11.13 -10.68
CA THR A 22 -15.07 10.45 -9.94
C THR A 22 -14.74 10.20 -8.47
N GLY A 23 -13.46 10.22 -8.10
CA GLY A 23 -12.98 9.78 -6.79
C GLY A 23 -12.99 8.26 -6.60
N ILE A 24 -13.36 7.48 -7.62
CA ILE A 24 -13.56 6.03 -7.57
C ILE A 24 -12.52 5.35 -8.45
N VAL A 25 -11.91 4.26 -7.96
CA VAL A 25 -10.98 3.46 -8.76
C VAL A 25 -11.78 2.71 -9.83
N PRO A 26 -11.44 2.83 -11.12
CA PRO A 26 -12.16 2.14 -12.17
C PRO A 26 -12.07 0.62 -11.99
N GLU A 27 -13.18 -0.07 -12.21
CA GLU A 27 -13.26 -1.53 -12.04
C GLU A 27 -12.25 -2.27 -12.93
N SER A 28 -12.04 -1.79 -14.16
CA SER A 28 -11.03 -2.32 -15.09
C SER A 28 -9.62 -2.29 -14.49
N TYR A 29 -9.29 -1.25 -13.72
CA TYR A 29 -8.02 -1.14 -13.02
C TYR A 29 -7.91 -2.16 -11.89
N SER A 30 -8.93 -2.24 -11.03
CA SER A 30 -8.96 -3.17 -9.91
C SER A 30 -8.85 -4.62 -10.36
N LEU A 31 -9.59 -5.03 -11.40
CA LEU A 31 -9.53 -6.38 -11.95
C LEU A 31 -8.16 -6.71 -12.54
N TYR A 32 -7.54 -5.74 -13.25
CA TYR A 32 -6.21 -5.93 -13.81
C TYR A 32 -5.12 -6.02 -12.73
N GLU A 33 -5.24 -5.19 -11.69
CA GLU A 33 -4.36 -5.22 -10.53
C GLU A 33 -4.39 -6.59 -9.84
N GLU A 34 -5.59 -7.10 -9.55
CA GLU A 34 -5.78 -8.41 -8.93
C GLU A 34 -5.20 -9.52 -9.81
N TYR A 35 -5.51 -9.53 -11.12
CA TYR A 35 -4.94 -10.49 -12.07
C TYR A 35 -3.41 -10.46 -12.06
N TYR A 36 -2.81 -9.28 -12.15
CA TYR A 36 -1.36 -9.14 -12.25
C TYR A 36 -0.65 -9.44 -10.93
N TYR A 37 -1.28 -9.10 -9.79
CA TYR A 37 -0.81 -9.48 -8.46
C TYR A 37 -0.82 -11.00 -8.32
N ASN A 38 -1.95 -11.65 -8.60
CA ASN A 38 -2.07 -13.11 -8.54
C ASN A 38 -1.13 -13.81 -9.53
N LYS A 39 -0.85 -13.24 -10.69
CA LYS A 39 0.14 -13.77 -11.64
C LYS A 39 1.57 -13.76 -11.06
N LEU A 40 1.94 -12.71 -10.33
CA LEU A 40 3.29 -12.57 -9.78
C LEU A 40 3.48 -13.28 -8.44
N PHE A 41 2.42 -13.34 -7.63
CA PHE A 41 2.49 -13.78 -6.23
C PHE A 41 1.60 -14.98 -5.90
N GLY A 42 0.67 -15.37 -6.79
CA GLY A 42 -0.37 -16.37 -6.54
C GLY A 42 0.01 -17.84 -6.76
N LEU A 43 1.19 -18.16 -7.31
CA LEU A 43 1.61 -19.55 -7.58
C LEU A 43 2.68 -20.10 -6.63
N SER A 44 3.19 -19.29 -5.69
CA SER A 44 4.13 -19.75 -4.67
C SER A 44 3.54 -19.61 -3.27
N ASN A 45 2.95 -20.71 -2.80
CA ASN A 45 2.67 -21.03 -1.40
C ASN A 45 1.57 -20.25 -0.67
N ALA A 46 0.63 -21.01 -0.12
CA ALA A 46 -0.25 -20.67 0.99
C ALA A 46 0.47 -20.23 2.29
N ARG A 47 1.79 -19.96 2.25
CA ARG A 47 2.58 -19.29 3.31
C ARG A 47 2.72 -17.78 3.08
N THR A 48 2.45 -17.30 1.87
CA THR A 48 2.30 -15.88 1.51
C THR A 48 0.88 -15.40 1.83
N GLN A 49 0.29 -15.95 2.90
CA GLN A 49 -1.03 -15.56 3.42
C GLN A 49 -1.01 -14.07 3.66
N ALA A 50 -1.79 -13.34 2.86
CA ALA A 50 -2.17 -11.94 3.01
C ALA A 50 -1.12 -11.13 3.78
N ALA A 51 -0.15 -10.55 3.07
CA ALA A 51 0.78 -9.56 3.63
C ALA A 51 -0.01 -8.32 4.06
N LEU A 52 -0.70 -8.47 5.19
CA LEU A 52 -1.51 -7.47 5.80
C LEU A 52 -0.54 -6.53 6.49
N THR A 53 -0.73 -5.25 6.27
CA THR A 53 -0.04 -4.25 7.08
C THR A 53 -1.10 -3.52 7.88
N ALA A 54 -0.98 -3.56 9.21
CA ALA A 54 -1.77 -2.67 10.05
C ALA A 54 -1.20 -1.25 9.92
N LEU A 55 -2.04 -0.30 9.57
CA LEU A 55 -1.73 1.12 9.46
C LEU A 55 -2.36 1.85 10.64
N PHE A 56 -1.64 2.80 11.23
CA PHE A 56 -2.10 3.54 12.41
C PHE A 56 -2.06 5.04 12.17
N LYS A 57 -3.03 5.77 12.73
CA LYS A 57 -3.07 7.24 12.72
C LYS A 57 -2.22 7.90 13.81
N GLY A 58 -1.74 7.11 14.77
CA GLY A 58 -0.82 7.56 15.82
C GLY A 58 0.54 6.90 15.69
N GLN A 59 1.54 7.47 16.36
CA GLN A 59 2.86 6.86 16.50
C GLN A 59 2.79 5.65 17.42
N TRP A 60 3.72 4.71 17.27
CA TRP A 60 3.85 3.53 18.14
C TRP A 60 2.57 2.70 18.28
N GLY A 61 1.73 2.68 17.24
CA GLY A 61 0.54 1.83 17.21
C GLY A 61 -0.66 2.42 17.96
N THR A 62 -0.59 3.70 18.32
CA THR A 62 -1.69 4.39 19.00
C THR A 62 -2.75 4.89 18.01
N GLY A 63 -3.95 5.18 18.53
CA GLY A 63 -5.05 5.75 17.74
C GLY A 63 -5.81 4.73 16.88
N SER A 64 -6.50 5.23 15.85
CA SER A 64 -7.26 4.38 14.95
C SER A 64 -6.34 3.49 14.11
N ARG A 65 -6.78 2.27 13.83
CA ARG A 65 -6.09 1.28 12.98
C ARG A 65 -6.93 0.94 11.74
N ASN A 66 -6.25 0.65 10.63
CA ASN A 66 -6.83 0.07 9.44
C ASN A 66 -5.91 -1.00 8.87
N LEU A 67 -6.47 -1.94 8.11
CA LEU A 67 -5.72 -3.01 7.47
C LEU A 67 -5.52 -2.69 6.00
N MET A 68 -4.26 -2.72 5.59
CA MET A 68 -3.87 -2.69 4.18
C MET A 68 -3.72 -4.14 3.70
N PRO A 69 -4.49 -4.57 2.68
CA PRO A 69 -4.21 -5.84 1.99
C PRO A 69 -2.89 -5.75 1.20
N GLY A 70 -2.48 -6.83 0.54
CA GLY A 70 -1.22 -6.88 -0.20
C GLY A 70 -1.06 -5.75 -1.23
N THR A 71 -2.16 -5.21 -1.76
CA THR A 71 -2.17 -4.02 -2.62
C THR A 71 -3.25 -3.05 -2.19
N LEU A 72 -2.90 -1.77 -2.09
CA LEU A 72 -3.84 -0.69 -1.80
C LEU A 72 -3.57 0.47 -2.77
N PRO A 73 -4.21 0.50 -3.95
CA PRO A 73 -3.94 1.51 -4.97
C PRO A 73 -4.40 2.90 -4.54
N VAL A 74 -5.34 2.97 -3.61
CA VAL A 74 -5.82 4.22 -3.01
C VAL A 74 -6.18 3.96 -1.55
N MET A 75 -5.85 4.89 -0.65
CA MET A 75 -6.30 4.80 0.74
C MET A 75 -7.82 4.84 0.84
N VAL A 76 -8.36 4.06 1.79
CA VAL A 76 -9.78 4.11 2.12
C VAL A 76 -10.19 5.50 2.62
N PHE A 77 -11.49 5.78 2.61
CA PHE A 77 -12.02 7.07 3.04
C PHE A 77 -11.55 7.46 4.46
N GLY A 78 -11.08 8.71 4.60
CA GLY A 78 -10.57 9.24 5.87
C GLY A 78 -9.19 8.71 6.31
N TRP A 79 -8.49 7.96 5.45
CA TRP A 79 -7.17 7.39 5.72
C TRP A 79 -6.05 7.90 4.81
N ASN A 80 -6.38 8.77 3.85
CA ASN A 80 -5.39 9.42 3.01
C ASN A 80 -4.54 10.40 3.83
N ASN A 81 -3.21 10.33 3.71
CA ASN A 81 -2.26 11.27 4.34
C ASN A 81 -2.39 11.39 5.87
N VAL A 82 -2.67 10.29 6.57
CA VAL A 82 -2.80 10.27 8.05
C VAL A 82 -2.09 9.09 8.71
N VAL A 83 -1.35 8.29 7.94
CA VAL A 83 -0.62 7.14 8.49
C VAL A 83 0.65 7.65 9.15
N SER A 84 0.81 7.29 10.42
CA SER A 84 1.91 7.71 11.30
C SER A 84 2.74 6.54 11.83
N SER A 85 2.21 5.32 11.83
CA SER A 85 3.00 4.10 12.03
C SER A 85 2.37 2.92 11.29
N PHE A 86 3.13 1.85 11.12
CA PHE A 86 2.64 0.63 10.50
C PHE A 86 3.24 -0.61 11.17
N GLU A 87 2.56 -1.73 11.06
CA GLU A 87 3.00 -3.04 11.56
C GLU A 87 2.77 -4.07 10.45
N PRO A 88 3.85 -4.61 9.87
CA PRO A 88 3.75 -5.73 8.94
C PRO A 88 3.32 -6.98 9.69
N ILE A 89 2.19 -7.57 9.28
CA ILE A 89 1.62 -8.75 9.91
C ILE A 89 2.20 -9.98 9.19
N GLY A 90 3.37 -10.43 9.65
CA GLY A 90 4.06 -11.58 9.09
C GLY A 90 5.40 -11.86 9.77
N VAL A 91 5.89 -13.09 9.64
CA VAL A 91 7.22 -13.47 10.16
C VAL A 91 8.33 -12.77 9.37
N PHE A 92 8.13 -12.64 8.06
CA PHE A 92 8.97 -11.88 7.15
C PHE A 92 8.06 -11.18 6.16
N GLY A 93 8.34 -9.92 5.85
CA GLY A 93 7.57 -9.19 4.87
C GLY A 93 8.16 -7.83 4.55
N PHE A 94 7.48 -7.12 3.67
CA PHE A 94 7.78 -5.74 3.36
C PHE A 94 6.52 -4.88 3.26
N THR A 95 6.71 -3.59 3.53
CA THR A 95 5.71 -2.56 3.30
C THR A 95 6.33 -1.46 2.46
N SER A 96 5.74 -1.19 1.30
CA SER A 96 6.05 -0.04 0.46
C SER A 96 4.97 1.03 0.61
N MET A 97 5.38 2.25 0.95
CA MET A 97 4.48 3.41 1.02
C MET A 97 4.70 4.34 -0.16
N TYR A 98 3.60 4.94 -0.64
CA TYR A 98 3.62 5.84 -1.78
C TYR A 98 2.88 7.13 -1.45
N ASN A 99 3.47 8.23 -1.92
CA ASN A 99 2.85 9.53 -2.02
C ASN A 99 2.22 9.63 -3.42
N LYS A 100 0.97 10.10 -3.47
CA LYS A 100 0.06 10.03 -4.61
C LYS A 100 -0.50 8.63 -4.88
N LYS A 101 -1.74 8.64 -5.32
CA LYS A 101 -2.58 7.46 -5.59
C LYS A 101 -2.00 6.65 -6.74
N ILE A 102 -2.34 5.38 -6.78
CA ILE A 102 -1.94 4.43 -7.82
C ILE A 102 -0.41 4.33 -7.95
N TYR A 103 0.27 4.23 -6.80
CA TYR A 103 1.72 3.95 -6.69
C TYR A 103 2.64 4.96 -7.40
N ARG A 104 2.18 6.21 -7.59
CA ARG A 104 2.88 7.14 -8.49
C ARG A 104 4.25 7.59 -7.99
N LYS A 105 4.41 7.84 -6.68
CA LYS A 105 5.71 8.23 -6.09
C LYS A 105 6.00 7.42 -4.82
N ARG A 106 6.90 6.44 -4.92
CA ARG A 106 7.36 5.67 -3.76
C ARG A 106 8.07 6.57 -2.75
N LEU A 107 7.69 6.45 -1.48
CA LEU A 107 8.36 7.09 -0.35
C LEU A 107 9.51 6.22 0.15
N PHE A 108 9.22 4.97 0.51
CA PHE A 108 10.20 3.98 0.93
C PHE A 108 9.64 2.57 0.81
N THR A 109 10.52 1.58 0.95
CA THR A 109 10.17 0.19 1.23
C THR A 109 10.88 -0.21 2.52
N TYR A 110 10.13 -0.74 3.48
CA TYR A 110 10.68 -1.26 4.72
C TYR A 110 10.54 -2.78 4.72
N TRP A 111 11.62 -3.46 5.09
CA TRP A 111 11.66 -4.91 5.25
C TRP A 111 11.71 -5.21 6.73
N SER A 112 10.83 -6.07 7.21
CA SER A 112 10.74 -6.41 8.62
C SER A 112 10.71 -7.91 8.83
N THR A 113 11.21 -8.29 9.99
CA THR A 113 10.98 -9.62 10.56
C THR A 113 10.20 -9.47 11.86
N GLY A 114 9.11 -10.21 11.98
CA GLY A 114 8.22 -10.19 13.13
C GLY A 114 7.17 -9.07 13.15
N PHE A 115 6.37 -9.07 14.22
CA PHE A 115 5.18 -8.24 14.44
C PHE A 115 5.52 -6.98 15.25
N ALA A 116 6.38 -6.13 14.68
CA ALA A 116 6.84 -4.92 15.34
C ALA A 116 6.18 -3.69 14.72
N VAL A 117 5.72 -2.78 15.59
CA VAL A 117 5.21 -1.48 15.15
C VAL A 117 6.38 -0.57 14.79
N ILE A 118 6.34 -0.04 13.57
CA ILE A 118 7.32 0.88 13.00
C ILE A 118 6.71 2.27 12.91
N SER A 119 7.21 3.16 13.77
CA SER A 119 6.83 4.58 13.79
C SER A 119 7.48 5.34 12.62
N LEU A 120 6.68 6.14 11.90
CA LEU A 120 7.15 7.06 10.87
C LEU A 120 7.73 8.33 11.51
N SER A 121 8.74 8.12 12.34
CA SER A 121 9.46 9.14 13.10
C SER A 121 10.96 9.04 12.84
N GLY A 122 11.73 10.01 13.30
CA GLY A 122 13.18 10.04 13.12
C GLY A 122 13.57 9.87 11.63
N PRO A 123 14.34 8.83 11.25
CA PRO A 123 14.72 8.60 9.86
C PRO A 123 13.55 8.44 8.88
N LEU A 124 12.38 8.01 9.35
CA LEU A 124 11.17 7.82 8.52
C LEU A 124 10.19 8.99 8.60
N ALA A 125 10.52 10.07 9.31
CA ALA A 125 9.64 11.23 9.47
C ALA A 125 9.22 11.87 8.14
N PHE A 126 10.03 11.72 7.09
CA PHE A 126 9.69 12.22 5.75
C PHE A 126 8.45 11.56 5.14
N ALA A 127 8.03 10.39 5.63
CA ALA A 127 6.87 9.64 5.15
C ALA A 127 5.63 9.77 6.03
N ASN A 128 5.76 10.38 7.22
CA ASN A 128 4.66 10.61 8.14
C ASN A 128 3.53 11.39 7.45
N ASP A 129 2.29 10.91 7.58
CA ASP A 129 1.08 11.55 7.04
C ASP A 129 1.13 11.82 5.52
N LYS A 130 1.85 10.99 4.75
CA LYS A 130 1.98 11.15 3.29
C LYS A 130 1.53 9.94 2.47
N MET A 131 1.12 8.87 3.15
CA MET A 131 0.69 7.65 2.47
C MET A 131 -0.69 7.84 1.83
N SER A 132 -0.75 7.57 0.53
CA SER A 132 -1.99 7.59 -0.26
C SER A 132 -2.23 6.31 -1.06
N SER A 133 -1.26 5.41 -1.10
CA SER A 133 -1.35 4.03 -1.61
C SER A 133 -0.20 3.19 -1.03
N GLY A 134 -0.30 1.87 -1.09
CA GLY A 134 0.68 0.96 -0.49
C GLY A 134 0.69 -0.44 -1.07
N ILE A 135 1.83 -1.13 -0.91
CA ILE A 135 1.98 -2.54 -1.28
C ILE A 135 2.59 -3.27 -0.08
N GLY A 136 1.99 -4.39 0.30
CA GLY A 136 2.48 -5.33 1.30
C GLY A 136 2.84 -6.67 0.63
N GLY A 137 3.91 -7.30 1.11
CA GLY A 137 4.30 -8.65 0.69
C GLY A 137 5.09 -9.40 1.75
#